data_AF-A0A2W0EKR6-F1
#
_entry.id   AF-A0A2W0EKR6-F1
#
_cell.length_a   1.000
_cell.length_b   1.000
_cell.length_c   1.000
_cell.angle_alpha   90.00
_cell.angle_beta   90.00
_cell.angle_gamma   90.00
#
_symmetry.space_group_name_H-M   'P 1'
#
loop_
_entity.id
_entity.type
_entity.pdbx_description
1 polymer ?
#
loop_
_entity_poly.entity_id
_entity_poly.type
_entity_poly.pdbx_seq_one_letter_code
_entity_poly.pdbx_strand_id
1 'polypeptide(L)' 'MPIPGTFGTTAQLCTRYQVSRTTWWRWSQMPGFPRAVRFGRSVRWPVEAVEVFLTPQEA' A
#
# COMPACT_ATOMS: atom_id res chain seq x y z
N MET A 1 5.44 9.17 10.15
CA MET A 1 4.54 8.30 9.37
C MET A 1 3.78 9.15 8.36
N PRO A 2 3.40 8.64 7.17
CA PRO A 2 2.52 9.37 6.26
C PRO A 2 1.13 9.57 6.87
N ILE A 3 0.52 10.73 6.60
CA ILE A 3 -0.78 11.16 7.11
C ILE A 3 -1.90 10.39 6.36
N PRO A 4 -2.98 9.92 7.02
CA PRO A 4 -4.15 9.37 6.33
C PRO A 4 -4.67 10.37 5.26
N GLY A 5 -4.99 9.88 4.06
CA GLY A 5 -5.26 10.71 2.86
C GLY A 5 -4.02 11.05 2.00
N THR A 6 -2.84 10.52 2.33
CA THR A 6 -1.58 10.77 1.60
C THR A 6 -1.09 9.53 0.84
N PHE A 7 -0.23 9.74 -0.16
CA PHE A 7 0.50 8.68 -0.87
C PHE A 7 1.74 8.22 -0.09
N GLY A 8 1.84 6.92 0.19
CA GLY A 8 2.97 6.30 0.88
C GLY A 8 3.91 5.55 -0.07
N THR A 9 5.20 5.53 0.20
CA THR A 9 6.14 4.65 -0.54
C THR A 9 6.00 3.20 -0.07
N THR A 10 6.42 2.25 -0.90
CA THR A 10 6.47 0.83 -0.51
C THR A 10 7.21 0.62 0.81
N ALA A 11 8.32 1.33 1.05
CA ALA A 11 9.07 1.21 2.30
C ALA A 11 8.24 1.67 3.51
N GLN A 12 7.55 2.81 3.41
CA GLN A 12 6.69 3.30 4.48
C GLN A 12 5.54 2.33 4.80
N LEU A 13 4.95 1.74 3.77
CA LEU A 13 3.83 0.80 3.92
C LEU A 13 4.31 -0.54 4.48
N CYS A 14 5.45 -1.07 4.00
CA CYS A 14 6.09 -2.24 4.60
C CYS A 14 6.36 -2.04 6.09
N THR A 15 6.87 -0.86 6.49
CA THR A 15 7.08 -0.54 7.91
C THR A 15 5.76 -0.46 8.68
N ARG A 16 4.72 0.18 8.11
CA ARG A 16 3.42 0.35 8.76
C ARG A 16 2.71 -0.99 9.01
N TYR A 17 2.67 -1.86 8.02
CA TYR A 17 2.02 -3.17 8.12
C TYR A 17 2.96 -4.27 8.63
N GLN A 18 4.21 -3.93 8.99
CA GLN A 18 5.25 -4.87 9.43
C GLN A 18 5.45 -6.06 8.48
N VAL A 19 5.37 -5.81 7.17
CA VAL A 19 5.53 -6.83 6.12
C VAL A 19 6.82 -6.64 5.32
N SER A 20 7.30 -7.73 4.75
CA SER A 20 8.43 -7.69 3.82
C SER A 20 8.07 -7.04 2.48
N ARG A 21 9.06 -6.55 1.73
CA ARG A 21 8.88 -6.07 0.35
C ARG A 21 8.37 -7.17 -0.59
N THR A 22 8.75 -8.42 -0.34
CA THR A 22 8.30 -9.57 -1.14
C THR A 22 6.80 -9.84 -0.92
N THR A 23 6.34 -9.75 0.32
CA THR A 23 4.91 -9.83 0.67
C THR A 23 4.14 -8.70 0.00
N TRP A 24 4.66 -7.47 0.09
CA TRP A 24 4.07 -6.31 -0.57
C TRP A 24 3.96 -6.49 -2.08
N TRP A 25 5.01 -7.00 -2.73
CA TRP A 25 4.99 -7.27 -4.16
C TRP A 25 3.90 -8.30 -4.51
N ARG A 26 3.77 -9.39 -3.76
CA ARG A 26 2.69 -10.37 -3.97
C ARG A 26 1.32 -9.72 -3.85
N TRP A 27 1.09 -8.88 -2.84
CA TRP A 27 -0.15 -8.13 -2.70
C TRP A 27 -0.41 -7.21 -3.88
N SER A 28 0.62 -6.51 -4.37
CA SER A 28 0.47 -5.65 -5.55
C SER A 28 0.10 -6.37 -6.84
N GLN A 29 0.30 -7.69 -6.89
CA GLN A 29 -0.10 -8.54 -8.00
C GLN A 29 -1.51 -9.13 -7.81
N MET A 30 -2.13 -8.98 -6.63
CA MET A 30 -3.48 -9.49 -6.36
C MET A 30 -4.54 -8.65 -7.08
N PRO A 31 -5.59 -9.28 -7.63
CA PRO A 31 -6.71 -8.54 -8.18
C PRO A 31 -7.39 -7.71 -7.09
N GLY A 32 -7.72 -6.46 -7.42
CA GLY A 32 -8.33 -5.52 -6.47
C GLY A 32 -7.33 -4.75 -5.60
N PHE A 33 -6.03 -5.05 -5.66
CA PHE A 33 -5.03 -4.23 -4.96
C PHE A 33 -4.97 -2.81 -5.56
N PRO A 34 -4.83 -1.75 -4.75
CA PRO A 34 -4.83 -0.38 -5.25
C PRO A 34 -3.74 -0.13 -6.28
N ARG A 35 -4.04 0.66 -7.31
CA ARG A 35 -3.05 0.99 -8.34
C ARG A 35 -1.99 1.95 -7.81
N ALA A 36 -0.73 1.62 -8.06
CA ALA A 36 0.38 2.48 -7.70
C ALA A 36 0.41 3.74 -8.59
N VAL A 37 0.67 4.90 -7.99
CA VAL A 37 0.83 6.18 -8.67
C VAL A 37 2.32 6.49 -8.79
N ARG A 38 2.77 6.81 -10.01
CA ARG A 38 4.15 7.22 -10.28
C ARG A 38 4.29 8.72 -10.08
N PHE A 39 5.10 9.11 -9.11
CA PHE A 39 5.59 10.47 -8.90
C PHE A 39 7.03 10.55 -9.41
N GLY A 40 7.19 10.88 -10.69
CA GLY A 40 8.50 10.87 -11.36
C GLY A 40 9.14 9.48 -11.32
N ARG A 41 10.29 9.35 -10.66
CA ARG A 41 11.01 8.07 -10.49
C ARG A 41 10.51 7.23 -9.31
N SER A 42 9.64 7.78 -8.46
CA SER A 42 9.16 7.09 -7.26
C SER A 42 7.74 6.57 -7.43
N VAL A 43 7.52 5.34 -7.03
CA VAL A 43 6.18 4.74 -6.95
C VAL A 43 5.61 4.99 -5.56
N ARG A 44 4.37 5.45 -5.49
CA ARG A 44 3.63 5.62 -4.25
C ARG A 44 2.26 4.99 -4.35
N TRP A 45 1.68 4.66 -3.20
CA TRP A 45 0.38 4.02 -3.10
C TRP A 45 -0.56 4.90 -2.28
N PRO A 46 -1.83 5.01 -2.68
CA PRO A 46 -2.84 5.66 -1.86
C PRO A 46 -3.02 4.86 -0.56
N VAL A 47 -2.62 5.44 0.58
CA VAL A 47 -2.62 4.75 1.88
C VAL A 47 -4.02 4.28 2.25
N GLU A 48 -5.04 5.11 2.02
CA GLU A 48 -6.44 4.81 2.33
C GLU A 48 -6.96 3.61 1.55
N ALA A 49 -6.75 3.56 0.23
CA ALA A 49 -7.22 2.43 -0.57
C ALA A 49 -6.49 1.12 -0.20
N VAL A 50 -5.21 1.19 0.19
CA VAL A 50 -4.46 0.04 0.70
C VAL A 50 -5.06 -0.42 2.03
N GLU A 51 -5.37 0.52 2.91
CA GLU A 51 -6.00 0.23 4.20
C GLU A 51 -7.35 -0.44 4.02
N VAL A 52 -8.21 0.07 3.13
CA VAL A 52 -9.50 -0.56 2.78
C VAL A 52 -9.31 -1.97 2.23
N PHE A 53 -8.31 -2.21 1.37
CA PHE A 53 -8.04 -3.55 0.84
C PHE A 53 -7.52 -4.54 1.90
N LEU A 54 -6.66 -4.06 2.81
CA LEU A 54 -6.02 -4.90 3.83
C LEU A 54 -6.85 -5.04 5.11
N THR A 55 -7.85 -4.19 5.32
CA THR A 55 -8.78 -4.33 6.43
C THR A 55 -9.78 -5.41 6.05
N PRO A 56 -9.74 -6.59 6.68
CA PRO A 56 -10.80 -7.56 6.47
C PRO A 56 -12.11 -6.90 6.89
N GLN A 57 -13.10 -6.86 5.99
CA GLN A 57 -14.47 -6.67 6.44
C GLN A 57 -14.79 -7.88 7.34
N GLU A 58 -14.65 -7.71 8.66
CA GLU A 58 -15.31 -8.61 9.60
C GLU A 58 -16.81 -8.59 9.23
N ALA A 59 -17.30 -9.73 8.78
CA ALA A 59 -18.70 -10.04 8.56
C ALA A 59 -19.03 -11.31 9.34
#